data_AF-A0A257M6W9-F1
#
_entry.id   AF-A0A257M6W9-F1
#
_cell.length_a   1.000
_cell.length_b   1.000
_cell.length_c   1.000
_cell.angle_alpha   90.00
_cell.angle_beta   90.00
_cell.angle_gamma   90.00
#
_symmetry.space_group_name_H-M   'P 1'
#
loop_
_entity.id
_entity.type
_entity.pdbx_description
1 polymer ?
#
loop_
_entity_poly.entity_id
_entity_poly.type
_entity_poly.pdbx_seq_one_letter_code
_entity_poly.pdbx_strand_id
1 'polypeptide(L)'
;MQADPGSAWLRAVTALAHAVEVLSAADWRVREVRHRERAERWTKPTRKRREAQVPHPINDFLFTYYPFSFAKLEDWHAPFGVALESLPERFMRSPYRIEGGYVFSESPADAKDRQRLSWIRELLVATRDRLPNFACHGLHEWAMVYRGQQVRHEKTTPLRLPQAEIDALVESRPLLCSHFDAFRFFAPEAQPMNRAQPTLDGRPENEQPGCVHANMDLYKWASKAMPWIGSDLLIECFEQSLAL
;
A
#
# COMPACT_ATOMS: atom_id res chain seq x y z
N MET A 1 21.41 9.53 -40.57
CA MET A 1 21.59 10.54 -39.51
C MET A 1 22.34 9.86 -38.37
N GLN A 2 23.67 9.97 -38.35
CA GLN A 2 24.51 9.31 -37.33
C GLN A 2 24.37 10.10 -36.02
N ALA A 3 23.95 9.44 -34.94
CA ALA A 3 23.88 10.04 -33.62
C ALA A 3 25.30 10.38 -33.14
N ASP A 4 25.55 11.64 -32.77
CA ASP A 4 26.84 12.09 -32.24
C ASP A 4 27.18 11.38 -30.91
N PRO A 5 28.27 10.57 -30.85
CA PRO A 5 28.70 9.85 -29.66
C PRO A 5 28.99 10.77 -28.45
N GLY A 6 29.47 12.00 -28.70
CA GLY A 6 29.77 12.97 -27.64
C GLY A 6 28.53 13.40 -26.87
N SER A 7 27.40 13.55 -27.58
CA SER A 7 26.11 13.89 -26.98
C SER A 7 25.55 12.78 -26.08
N ALA A 8 25.83 11.52 -26.39
CA ALA A 8 25.32 10.37 -25.62
C ALA A 8 26.06 10.20 -24.29
N TRP A 9 27.38 10.41 -24.29
CA TRP A 9 28.21 10.36 -23.10
C TRP A 9 27.90 11.50 -22.13
N LEU A 10 27.71 12.74 -22.62
CA LEU A 10 27.32 13.88 -21.79
C LEU A 10 25.95 13.68 -21.12
N ARG A 11 24.99 13.11 -21.85
CA ARG A 11 23.67 12.73 -21.31
C ARG A 11 23.79 11.66 -20.22
N ALA A 12 24.57 10.61 -20.47
CA ALA A 12 24.86 9.56 -19.48
C ALA A 12 25.43 10.12 -18.17
N VAL A 13 26.45 10.98 -18.27
CA VAL A 13 27.11 11.61 -17.11
C VAL A 13 26.12 12.49 -16.35
N THR A 14 25.29 13.25 -17.06
CA THR A 14 24.26 14.10 -16.42
C THR A 14 23.20 13.28 -15.70
N ALA A 15 22.74 12.17 -16.28
CA ALA A 15 21.76 11.28 -15.68
C ALA A 15 22.30 10.59 -14.42
N LEU A 16 23.54 10.10 -14.48
CA LEU A 16 24.24 9.53 -13.33
C LEU A 16 24.49 10.55 -12.23
N ALA A 17 24.74 11.82 -12.57
CA ALA A 17 24.88 12.89 -11.57
C ALA A 17 23.60 13.14 -10.76
N HIS A 18 22.43 12.74 -11.28
CA HIS A 18 21.15 12.78 -10.55
C HIS A 18 20.80 11.46 -9.86
N ALA A 19 21.54 10.38 -10.11
CA ALA A 19 21.40 9.13 -9.39
C ALA A 19 22.13 9.20 -8.05
N VAL A 20 21.47 8.70 -7.02
CA VAL A 20 22.05 8.61 -5.67
C VAL A 20 22.80 7.28 -5.51
N GLU A 21 22.42 6.25 -6.25
CA GLU A 21 23.04 4.92 -6.24
C GLU A 21 23.04 4.31 -7.65
N VAL A 22 24.10 3.58 -7.99
CA VAL A 22 24.19 2.77 -9.22
C VAL A 22 24.35 1.31 -8.81
N LEU A 23 23.47 0.44 -9.30
CA LEU A 23 23.53 -1.00 -9.06
C LEU A 23 24.13 -1.72 -10.26
N SER A 24 25.13 -2.54 -9.98
CA SER A 24 25.68 -3.43 -11.00
C SER A 24 24.64 -4.45 -11.44
N ALA A 25 24.88 -5.00 -12.63
CA ALA A 25 23.98 -5.98 -13.21
C ALA A 25 23.87 -7.27 -12.36
N ALA A 26 24.90 -7.57 -11.57
CA ALA A 26 24.88 -8.67 -10.61
C ALA A 26 24.06 -8.31 -9.36
N ASP A 27 24.26 -7.11 -8.81
CA ASP A 27 23.64 -6.70 -7.55
C ASP A 27 22.13 -6.61 -7.65
N TRP A 28 21.60 -5.92 -8.68
CA TRP A 28 20.15 -5.76 -8.79
C TRP A 28 19.45 -7.08 -9.12
N ARG A 29 20.10 -8.01 -9.83
CA ARG A 29 19.54 -9.35 -10.06
C ARG A 29 19.44 -10.16 -8.78
N VAL A 30 20.43 -10.04 -7.89
CA VAL A 30 20.35 -10.65 -6.55
C VAL A 30 19.21 -10.04 -5.74
N ARG A 31 19.03 -8.71 -5.78
CA ARG A 31 17.89 -8.03 -5.13
C ARG A 31 16.55 -8.50 -5.71
N GLU A 32 16.41 -8.61 -7.02
CA GLU A 32 15.21 -9.12 -7.68
C GLU A 32 14.85 -10.54 -7.21
N VAL A 33 15.81 -11.46 -7.21
CA VAL A 33 15.56 -12.85 -6.79
C VAL A 33 15.10 -12.90 -5.34
N ARG A 34 15.79 -12.19 -4.44
CA ARG A 34 15.42 -12.12 -3.01
C ARG A 34 14.03 -11.52 -2.81
N HIS A 35 13.71 -10.46 -3.54
CA HIS A 35 12.38 -9.84 -3.49
C HIS A 35 11.29 -10.81 -3.94
N ARG A 36 11.51 -11.49 -5.07
CA ARG A 36 10.57 -12.51 -5.58
C ARG A 36 10.37 -13.62 -4.56
N GLU A 37 11.44 -14.17 -3.99
CA GLU A 37 11.35 -15.20 -2.94
C GLU A 37 10.54 -14.71 -1.73
N ARG A 38 10.73 -13.46 -1.30
CA ARG A 38 9.99 -12.85 -0.19
C ARG A 38 8.50 -12.71 -0.52
N ALA A 39 8.16 -12.16 -1.69
CA ALA A 39 6.79 -12.03 -2.16
C ALA A 39 6.09 -13.39 -2.33
N GLU A 40 6.80 -14.38 -2.87
CA GLU A 40 6.28 -15.72 -3.14
C GLU A 40 5.90 -16.50 -1.88
N ARG A 41 6.46 -16.16 -0.71
CA ARG A 41 6.01 -16.71 0.58
C ARG A 41 4.53 -16.42 0.85
N TRP A 42 4.01 -15.32 0.29
CA TRP A 42 2.64 -14.89 0.47
C TRP A 42 1.76 -15.21 -0.74
N THR A 43 2.27 -15.01 -1.95
CA THR A 43 1.48 -15.18 -3.17
C THR A 43 1.28 -16.65 -3.54
N LYS A 44 2.29 -17.53 -3.45
CA LYS A 44 2.16 -18.94 -3.84
C LYS A 44 1.12 -19.70 -3.01
N PRO A 45 1.12 -19.62 -1.65
CA PRO A 45 0.08 -20.27 -0.87
C PRO A 45 -1.32 -19.72 -1.18
N THR A 46 -1.43 -18.42 -1.47
CA THR A 46 -2.70 -17.77 -1.79
C THR A 46 -3.23 -18.22 -3.16
N ARG A 47 -2.37 -18.34 -4.18
CA ARG A 47 -2.74 -18.93 -5.49
C ARG A 47 -3.24 -20.37 -5.32
N LYS A 48 -2.49 -21.21 -4.60
CA LYS A 48 -2.86 -22.61 -4.34
C LYS A 48 -4.22 -22.73 -3.64
N ARG A 49 -4.50 -21.89 -2.64
CA ARG A 49 -5.81 -21.84 -1.96
C ARG A 49 -6.94 -21.43 -2.91
N ARG A 50 -6.73 -20.40 -3.74
CA ARG A 50 -7.72 -19.92 -4.73
C ARG A 50 -8.03 -20.97 -5.78
N GLU A 51 -7.03 -21.68 -6.30
CA GLU A 51 -7.19 -22.79 -7.24
C GLU A 51 -8.02 -23.94 -6.63
N ALA A 52 -7.80 -24.24 -5.36
CA ALA A 52 -8.59 -25.22 -4.61
C ALA A 52 -9.94 -24.67 -4.09
N GLN A 53 -10.29 -23.42 -4.41
CA GLN A 53 -11.48 -22.72 -3.93
C GLN A 53 -11.62 -22.71 -2.39
N VAL A 54 -10.50 -22.70 -1.67
CA VAL A 54 -10.46 -22.64 -0.21
C VAL A 54 -10.31 -21.18 0.22
N PRO A 55 -11.36 -20.52 0.75
CA PRO A 55 -11.28 -19.14 1.19
C PRO A 55 -10.43 -19.02 2.46
N HIS A 56 -9.69 -17.92 2.59
CA HIS A 56 -9.00 -17.54 3.82
C HIS A 56 -9.30 -16.07 4.14
N PRO A 57 -10.07 -15.77 5.20
CA PRO A 57 -10.62 -14.43 5.43
C PRO A 57 -9.56 -13.34 5.57
N ILE A 58 -8.39 -13.64 6.15
CA ILE A 58 -7.32 -12.64 6.34
C ILE A 58 -6.45 -12.52 5.07
N ASN A 59 -5.79 -13.61 4.68
CA ASN A 59 -4.87 -13.61 3.54
C ASN A 59 -5.52 -13.17 2.22
N ASP A 60 -6.78 -13.53 1.97
CA ASP A 60 -7.45 -13.15 0.73
C ASP A 60 -7.98 -11.72 0.78
N PHE A 61 -8.22 -11.18 1.98
CA PHE A 61 -8.76 -9.84 2.18
C PHE A 61 -7.82 -8.76 1.66
N LEU A 62 -6.52 -8.80 1.96
CA LEU A 62 -5.60 -7.76 1.48
C LEU A 62 -5.56 -7.66 -0.06
N PHE A 63 -5.57 -8.80 -0.76
CA PHE A 63 -5.55 -8.82 -2.23
C PHE A 63 -6.91 -8.50 -2.86
N THR A 64 -8.00 -8.60 -2.09
CA THR A 64 -9.35 -8.25 -2.53
C THR A 64 -9.65 -6.78 -2.26
N TYR A 65 -9.21 -6.28 -1.10
CA TYR A 65 -9.45 -4.92 -0.63
C TYR A 65 -8.50 -3.91 -1.28
N TYR A 66 -7.23 -4.27 -1.45
CA TYR A 66 -6.24 -3.49 -2.18
C TYR A 66 -5.87 -4.25 -3.46
N PRO A 67 -6.46 -3.88 -4.62
CA PRO A 67 -6.29 -4.62 -5.87
C PRO A 67 -4.88 -4.38 -6.46
N PHE A 68 -3.89 -5.03 -5.86
CA PHE A 68 -2.52 -5.12 -6.33
C PHE A 68 -2.23 -6.59 -6.65
N SER A 69 -1.91 -6.88 -7.90
CA SER A 69 -1.83 -8.27 -8.35
C SER A 69 -0.61 -8.97 -7.78
N PHE A 70 -0.69 -10.29 -7.62
CA PHE A 70 0.45 -11.11 -7.19
C PHE A 70 1.68 -10.91 -8.07
N ALA A 71 1.49 -10.86 -9.39
CA ALA A 71 2.59 -10.61 -10.32
C ALA A 71 3.27 -9.26 -10.06
N LYS A 72 2.48 -8.19 -9.82
CA LYS A 72 3.04 -6.88 -9.48
C LYS A 72 3.77 -6.88 -8.13
N LEU A 73 3.33 -7.70 -7.17
CA LEU A 73 4.00 -7.83 -5.87
C LEU A 73 5.31 -8.62 -6.01
N GLU A 74 5.35 -9.62 -6.89
CA GLU A 74 6.54 -10.43 -7.20
C GLU A 74 7.56 -9.71 -8.11
N ASP A 75 7.10 -8.70 -8.87
CA ASP A 75 7.94 -7.91 -9.75
C ASP A 75 8.77 -6.88 -8.96
N TRP A 76 10.09 -6.96 -9.11
CA TRP A 76 11.02 -6.05 -8.45
C TRP A 76 11.29 -4.80 -9.28
N HIS A 77 11.20 -3.65 -8.60
CA HIS A 77 11.45 -2.32 -9.11
C HIS A 77 12.45 -1.61 -8.20
N ALA A 78 13.46 -0.97 -8.79
CA ALA A 78 14.34 -0.07 -8.06
C ALA A 78 13.61 1.25 -7.75
N PRO A 79 13.86 1.86 -6.57
CA PRO A 79 13.30 3.16 -6.26
C PRO A 79 13.84 4.25 -7.18
N PHE A 80 13.13 5.37 -7.26
CA PHE A 80 13.58 6.55 -7.99
C PHE A 80 14.94 7.03 -7.45
N GLY A 81 15.83 7.45 -8.34
CA GLY A 81 17.20 7.86 -7.99
C GLY A 81 18.23 6.71 -8.00
N VAL A 82 17.81 5.47 -8.27
CA VAL A 82 18.72 4.33 -8.46
C VAL A 82 18.85 4.01 -9.95
N ALA A 83 20.10 3.91 -10.42
CA ALA A 83 20.42 3.48 -11.79
C ALA A 83 20.77 2.00 -11.82
N LEU A 84 20.32 1.26 -12.83
CA LEU A 84 20.66 -0.16 -13.01
C LEU A 84 21.54 -0.35 -14.24
N GLU A 85 22.65 -1.05 -14.09
CA GLU A 85 23.41 -1.57 -15.24
C GLU A 85 22.64 -2.70 -15.94
N SER A 86 22.90 -2.93 -17.23
CA SER A 86 22.24 -3.92 -18.09
C SER A 86 20.79 -3.55 -18.47
N LEU A 87 20.45 -3.81 -19.73
CA LEU A 87 19.16 -3.43 -20.35
C LEU A 87 18.30 -4.67 -20.68
N PRO A 88 17.79 -5.42 -19.69
CA PRO A 88 16.85 -6.50 -19.98
C PRO A 88 15.57 -5.93 -20.60
N GLU A 89 14.93 -6.71 -21.47
CA GLU A 89 13.78 -6.29 -22.28
C GLU A 89 12.63 -5.69 -21.44
N ARG A 90 12.41 -6.20 -20.21
CA ARG A 90 11.34 -5.70 -19.32
C ARG A 90 11.49 -4.23 -18.93
N PHE A 91 12.72 -3.70 -18.95
CA PHE A 91 13.04 -2.31 -18.62
C PHE A 91 13.08 -1.41 -19.87
N MET A 92 12.78 -1.94 -21.05
CA MET A 92 12.73 -1.16 -22.30
C MET A 92 11.40 -0.42 -22.52
N ARG A 93 10.46 -0.53 -21.57
CA ARG A 93 9.13 0.09 -21.64
C ARG A 93 8.88 1.00 -20.45
N SER A 94 7.88 1.86 -20.55
CA SER A 94 7.40 2.67 -19.43
C SER A 94 7.11 1.80 -18.19
N PRO A 95 7.42 2.28 -16.97
CA PRO A 95 7.87 3.64 -16.62
C PRO A 95 9.40 3.71 -16.43
N TYR A 96 10.16 3.10 -17.34
CA TYR A 96 11.62 3.15 -17.33
C TYR A 96 12.15 3.97 -18.49
N ARG A 97 13.27 4.66 -18.25
CA ARG A 97 14.07 5.28 -19.29
C ARG A 97 15.45 4.63 -19.34
N ILE A 98 16.00 4.56 -20.53
CA ILE A 98 17.36 4.07 -20.78
C ILE A 98 18.21 5.27 -21.19
N GLU A 99 19.28 5.52 -20.44
CA GLU A 99 20.19 6.62 -20.72
C GLU A 99 21.62 6.19 -20.37
N GLY A 100 22.55 6.35 -21.32
CA GLY A 100 23.95 6.03 -21.08
C GLY A 100 24.27 4.55 -20.82
N GLY A 101 23.41 3.63 -21.23
CA GLY A 101 23.55 2.20 -20.93
C GLY A 101 23.00 1.78 -19.56
N TYR A 102 22.39 2.72 -18.82
CA TYR A 102 21.74 2.47 -17.55
C TYR A 102 20.22 2.57 -17.67
N VAL A 103 19.51 1.79 -16.87
CA VAL A 103 18.06 1.90 -16.68
C VAL A 103 17.80 2.79 -15.48
N PHE A 104 16.85 3.70 -15.62
CA PHE A 104 16.33 4.50 -14.51
C PHE A 104 14.82 4.37 -14.44
N SER A 105 14.27 4.35 -13.22
CA SER A 105 12.85 4.64 -13.02
C SER A 105 12.57 6.07 -13.51
N GLU A 106 11.65 6.21 -14.45
CA GLU A 106 11.25 7.50 -14.98
C GLU A 106 10.51 8.28 -13.89
N SER A 107 10.73 9.60 -13.84
CA SER A 107 9.95 10.47 -12.97
C SER A 107 8.47 10.31 -13.33
N PRO A 108 7.54 10.44 -12.37
CA PRO A 108 6.11 10.42 -12.68
C PRO A 108 5.81 11.53 -13.72
N ALA A 109 5.64 11.12 -14.98
CA ALA A 109 5.51 12.04 -16.11
C ALA A 109 4.12 12.67 -16.17
N ASP A 110 3.09 11.94 -15.72
CA ASP A 110 1.72 12.43 -15.62
C ASP A 110 1.55 13.38 -14.42
N ALA A 111 0.87 14.52 -14.66
CA ALA A 111 0.47 15.45 -13.62
C ALA A 111 -0.39 14.78 -12.54
N LYS A 112 -1.23 13.80 -12.92
CA LYS A 112 -2.06 13.04 -11.99
C LYS A 112 -1.22 12.21 -11.02
N ASP A 113 -0.15 11.58 -11.50
CA ASP A 113 0.75 10.81 -10.66
C ASP A 113 1.52 11.69 -9.68
N ARG A 114 2.02 12.84 -10.16
CA ARG A 114 2.66 13.84 -9.28
C ARG A 114 1.72 14.35 -8.20
N GLN A 115 0.48 14.71 -8.56
CA GLN A 115 -0.52 15.17 -7.60
C GLN A 115 -0.83 14.10 -6.55
N ARG A 116 -1.01 12.86 -6.99
CA ARG A 116 -1.25 11.71 -6.10
C ARG A 116 -0.09 11.48 -5.13
N LEU A 117 1.15 11.50 -5.61
CA LEU A 117 2.33 11.33 -4.76
C LEU A 117 2.50 12.50 -3.77
N SER A 118 2.25 13.73 -4.20
CA SER A 118 2.25 14.90 -3.31
C SER A 118 1.23 14.73 -2.18
N TRP A 119 -0.01 14.38 -2.54
CA TRP A 119 -1.08 14.18 -1.58
C TRP A 119 -0.79 13.02 -0.61
N ILE A 120 -0.26 11.89 -1.09
CA ILE A 120 0.17 10.77 -0.23
C ILE A 120 1.25 11.25 0.75
N ARG A 121 2.26 11.98 0.27
CA ARG A 121 3.32 12.52 1.12
C ARG A 121 2.76 13.46 2.18
N GLU A 122 1.89 14.39 1.80
CA GLU A 122 1.24 15.33 2.72
C GLU A 122 0.46 14.61 3.81
N LEU A 123 -0.34 13.60 3.44
CA LEU A 123 -1.07 12.76 4.39
C LEU A 123 -0.14 12.05 5.38
N LEU A 124 0.92 11.39 4.86
CA LEU A 124 1.84 10.63 5.69
C LEU A 124 2.64 11.53 6.64
N VAL A 125 3.09 12.70 6.18
CA VAL A 125 3.76 13.70 7.03
C VAL A 125 2.81 14.23 8.10
N ALA A 126 1.58 14.59 7.73
CA ALA A 126 0.58 15.09 8.67
C ALA A 126 0.21 14.04 9.75
N THR A 127 0.28 12.75 9.41
CA THR A 127 -0.02 11.65 10.33
C THR A 127 1.16 11.28 11.22
N ARG A 128 2.38 11.22 10.67
CA ARG A 128 3.60 10.75 11.36
C ARG A 128 3.88 11.51 12.65
N ASP A 129 3.71 12.83 12.64
CA ASP A 129 4.15 13.70 13.73
C ASP A 129 3.05 13.92 14.81
N ARG A 130 1.91 13.21 14.70
CA ARG A 130 0.83 13.26 15.69
C ARG A 130 1.16 12.40 16.90
N LEU A 131 0.69 12.84 18.08
CA LEU A 131 0.66 11.99 19.25
C LEU A 131 -0.30 10.80 18.99
N PRO A 132 0.15 9.54 19.11
CA PRO A 132 -0.69 8.39 18.82
C PRO A 132 -1.93 8.32 19.74
N ASN A 133 -3.10 8.09 19.14
CA ASN A 133 -4.34 7.84 19.86
C ASN A 133 -4.77 6.37 19.72
N PHE A 134 -4.84 5.66 20.84
CA PHE A 134 -5.22 4.24 20.91
C PHE A 134 -6.62 3.99 21.49
N ALA A 135 -7.41 5.05 21.72
CA ALA A 135 -8.70 4.97 22.42
C ALA A 135 -9.84 4.35 21.59
N CYS A 136 -9.62 4.02 20.32
CA CYS A 136 -10.63 3.39 19.48
C CYS A 136 -10.89 1.91 19.87
N HIS A 137 -9.89 1.21 20.42
CA HIS A 137 -10.00 -0.19 20.88
C HIS A 137 -10.67 -1.16 19.88
N GLY A 138 -10.53 -0.93 18.57
CA GLY A 138 -11.16 -1.75 17.53
C GLY A 138 -12.69 -1.61 17.42
N LEU A 139 -13.33 -0.71 18.17
CA LEU A 139 -14.80 -0.59 18.21
C LEU A 139 -15.43 -0.24 16.86
N HIS A 140 -14.64 0.26 15.91
CA HIS A 140 -15.13 0.52 14.55
C HIS A 140 -15.65 -0.74 13.86
N GLU A 141 -15.06 -1.93 14.10
CA GLU A 141 -15.54 -3.18 13.49
C GLU A 141 -16.93 -3.55 14.03
N TRP A 142 -17.15 -3.37 15.33
CA TRP A 142 -18.45 -3.59 15.97
C TRP A 142 -19.50 -2.57 15.53
N ALA A 143 -19.10 -1.31 15.33
CA ALA A 143 -19.96 -0.27 14.81
C ALA A 143 -20.41 -0.52 13.36
N MET A 144 -19.62 -1.22 12.54
CA MET A 144 -20.03 -1.62 11.19
C MET A 144 -21.19 -2.61 11.18
N VAL A 145 -21.29 -3.47 12.21
CA VAL A 145 -22.29 -4.53 12.31
C VAL A 145 -23.35 -4.28 13.39
N TYR A 146 -23.42 -3.06 13.92
CA TYR A 146 -24.37 -2.66 14.96
C TYR A 146 -25.81 -2.94 14.51
N ARG A 147 -26.62 -3.52 15.42
CA ARG A 147 -28.00 -3.99 15.21
C ARG A 147 -28.18 -4.99 14.05
N GLY A 148 -27.15 -5.79 13.79
CA GLY A 148 -27.17 -6.83 12.76
C GLY A 148 -27.17 -6.30 11.34
N GLN A 149 -26.80 -5.04 11.14
CA GLN A 149 -26.75 -4.47 9.81
C GLN A 149 -25.45 -4.85 9.08
N GLN A 150 -25.58 -5.15 7.79
CA GLN A 150 -24.45 -5.24 6.85
C GLN A 150 -23.28 -6.18 7.27
N VAL A 151 -23.57 -7.40 7.72
CA VAL A 151 -22.52 -8.43 7.94
C VAL A 151 -21.99 -8.94 6.59
N ARG A 152 -21.02 -8.22 6.01
CA ARG A 152 -20.51 -8.42 4.64
C ARG A 152 -19.79 -9.75 4.37
N HIS A 153 -19.56 -10.57 5.39
CA HIS A 153 -18.84 -11.85 5.29
C HIS A 153 -19.48 -12.98 6.11
N GLU A 154 -20.77 -12.90 6.44
CA GLU A 154 -21.46 -13.89 7.28
C GLU A 154 -21.27 -15.35 6.82
N LYS A 155 -21.15 -15.56 5.50
CA LYS A 155 -21.01 -16.89 4.88
C LYS A 155 -19.64 -17.51 5.06
N THR A 156 -18.61 -16.70 5.31
CA THR A 156 -17.21 -17.16 5.41
C THR A 156 -16.62 -16.94 6.80
N THR A 157 -17.21 -16.06 7.61
CA THR A 157 -16.70 -15.72 8.94
C THR A 157 -17.85 -15.35 9.87
N PRO A 158 -18.33 -16.28 10.71
CA PRO A 158 -19.39 -15.97 11.66
C PRO A 158 -18.90 -14.99 12.73
N LEU A 159 -19.83 -14.23 13.31
CA LEU A 159 -19.54 -13.35 14.44
C LEU A 159 -19.08 -14.18 15.66
N ARG A 160 -18.08 -13.66 16.37
CA ARG A 160 -17.55 -14.30 17.59
C ARG A 160 -18.40 -14.02 18.84
N LEU A 161 -19.22 -12.99 18.78
CA LEU A 161 -20.14 -12.57 19.85
C LEU A 161 -21.58 -12.60 19.33
N PRO A 162 -22.57 -12.92 20.18
CA PRO A 162 -23.98 -12.70 19.85
C PRO A 162 -24.26 -11.23 19.53
N GLN A 163 -25.20 -10.97 18.64
CA GLN A 163 -25.53 -9.60 18.22
C GLN A 163 -25.89 -8.68 19.40
N ALA A 164 -26.64 -9.18 20.38
CA ALA A 164 -27.02 -8.41 21.57
C ALA A 164 -25.81 -7.94 22.40
N GLU A 165 -24.74 -8.73 22.46
CA GLU A 165 -23.51 -8.34 23.16
C GLU A 165 -22.72 -7.30 22.37
N ILE A 166 -22.71 -7.39 21.04
CA ILE A 166 -22.12 -6.38 20.16
C ILE A 166 -22.84 -5.04 20.33
N ASP A 167 -24.17 -5.06 20.32
CA ASP A 167 -25.00 -3.86 20.45
C ASP A 167 -24.77 -3.20 21.81
N ALA A 168 -24.77 -3.98 22.89
CA ALA A 168 -24.46 -3.49 24.24
C ALA A 168 -23.05 -2.91 24.33
N LEU A 169 -22.06 -3.50 23.66
CA LEU A 169 -20.68 -2.98 23.64
C LEU A 169 -20.62 -1.62 22.94
N VAL A 170 -21.26 -1.47 21.78
CA VAL A 170 -21.32 -0.21 21.02
C VAL A 170 -22.05 0.88 21.82
N GLU A 171 -23.09 0.53 22.57
CA GLU A 171 -23.85 1.46 23.41
C GLU A 171 -23.13 1.83 24.72
N SER A 172 -22.25 0.97 25.23
CA SER A 172 -21.59 1.15 26.54
C SER A 172 -20.53 2.26 26.59
N ARG A 173 -20.02 2.73 25.44
CA ARG A 173 -18.86 3.63 25.39
C ARG A 173 -18.84 4.47 24.10
N PRO A 174 -18.19 5.65 24.12
CA PRO A 174 -18.09 6.48 22.93
C PRO A 174 -17.33 5.79 21.79
N LEU A 175 -17.82 5.92 20.56
CA LEU A 175 -17.07 5.60 19.36
C LEU A 175 -16.11 6.76 19.05
N LEU A 176 -14.83 6.44 18.82
CA LEU A 176 -13.74 7.42 18.63
C LEU A 176 -12.95 7.15 17.34
N CYS A 177 -13.58 6.57 16.33
CA CYS A 177 -12.93 6.28 15.07
C CYS A 177 -12.58 7.60 14.35
N SER A 178 -11.31 7.77 14.00
CA SER A 178 -10.85 8.91 13.19
C SER A 178 -10.51 8.51 11.75
N HIS A 179 -10.53 7.21 11.44
CA HIS A 179 -10.14 6.66 10.15
C HIS A 179 -11.36 6.62 9.20
N PHE A 180 -11.32 7.41 8.13
CA PHE A 180 -12.47 7.54 7.23
C PHE A 180 -12.84 6.22 6.54
N ASP A 181 -11.84 5.45 6.10
CA ASP A 181 -12.07 4.21 5.35
C ASP A 181 -12.72 3.11 6.21
N ALA A 182 -12.67 3.22 7.53
CA ALA A 182 -13.49 2.41 8.44
C ALA A 182 -14.84 3.08 8.74
N PHE A 183 -14.82 4.38 9.08
CA PHE A 183 -16.02 5.11 9.46
C PHE A 183 -17.13 5.04 8.40
N ARG A 184 -16.79 5.11 7.11
CA ARG A 184 -17.76 5.03 6.00
C ARG A 184 -18.52 3.70 5.90
N PHE A 185 -18.12 2.69 6.67
CA PHE A 185 -18.80 1.40 6.76
C PHE A 185 -19.63 1.23 8.03
N PHE A 186 -19.67 2.22 8.94
CA PHE A 186 -20.51 2.15 10.13
C PHE A 186 -21.97 1.94 9.74
N ALA A 187 -22.68 1.15 10.53
CA ALA A 187 -24.14 1.10 10.46
C ALA A 187 -24.69 2.53 10.58
N PRO A 188 -25.72 2.93 9.81
CA PRO A 188 -26.30 4.27 9.85
C PRO A 188 -26.61 4.77 11.26
N GLU A 189 -27.08 3.89 12.15
CA GLU A 189 -27.41 4.22 13.54
C GLU A 189 -26.17 4.37 14.44
N ALA A 190 -25.04 3.75 14.09
CA ALA A 190 -23.77 3.89 14.82
C ALA A 190 -22.98 5.12 14.36
N GLN A 191 -23.18 5.63 13.14
CA GLN A 191 -22.52 6.83 12.64
C GLN A 191 -22.66 8.05 13.56
N PRO A 192 -23.86 8.47 14.01
CA PRO A 192 -24.01 9.63 14.90
C PRO A 192 -23.45 9.39 16.31
N MET A 193 -23.16 8.14 16.69
CA MET A 193 -22.53 7.81 17.99
C MET A 193 -21.01 8.06 17.98
N ASN A 194 -20.40 8.22 16.80
CA ASN A 194 -18.98 8.52 16.69
C ASN A 194 -18.71 10.00 17.01
N ARG A 195 -17.80 10.23 17.95
CA ARG A 195 -17.46 11.58 18.43
C ARG A 195 -16.91 12.48 17.33
N ALA A 196 -16.18 11.90 16.39
CA ALA A 196 -15.75 12.58 15.18
C ALA A 196 -16.65 12.18 14.01
N GLN A 197 -16.68 12.97 12.96
CA GLN A 197 -17.34 12.62 11.70
C GLN A 197 -16.31 12.71 10.57
N PRO A 198 -15.36 11.76 10.48
CA PRO A 198 -14.32 11.79 9.45
C PRO A 198 -14.95 11.82 8.06
N THR A 199 -14.35 12.59 7.16
CA THR A 199 -14.75 12.66 5.75
C THR A 199 -13.61 12.21 4.84
N LEU A 200 -13.92 11.93 3.58
CA LEU A 200 -12.93 11.51 2.60
C LEU A 200 -11.83 12.56 2.43
N ASP A 201 -12.21 13.83 2.33
CA ASP A 201 -11.25 14.92 2.15
C ASP A 201 -10.60 15.34 3.47
N GLY A 202 -11.21 14.99 4.62
CA GLY A 202 -10.70 15.24 5.96
C GLY A 202 -9.64 14.25 6.46
N ARG A 203 -9.16 13.32 5.62
CA ARG A 203 -8.14 12.33 6.00
C ARG A 203 -6.85 12.99 6.51
N PRO A 204 -6.28 14.01 5.83
CA PRO A 204 -5.08 14.67 6.31
C PRO A 204 -5.21 15.17 7.73
N GLU A 205 -6.39 15.60 8.18
CA GLU A 205 -6.67 16.13 9.52
C GLU A 205 -6.98 15.03 10.56
N ASN A 206 -7.63 13.94 10.14
CA ASN A 206 -8.21 12.95 11.06
C ASN A 206 -7.38 11.66 11.22
N GLU A 207 -6.57 11.27 10.25
CA GLU A 207 -5.81 10.01 10.33
C GLU A 207 -4.84 10.02 11.53
N GLN A 208 -4.69 8.86 12.18
CA GLN A 208 -3.92 8.73 13.42
C GLN A 208 -2.90 7.61 13.31
N PRO A 209 -1.64 7.81 13.74
CA PRO A 209 -0.61 6.77 13.69
C PRO A 209 -0.91 5.61 14.66
N GLY A 210 -1.76 5.83 15.67
CA GLY A 210 -2.23 4.79 16.60
C GLY A 210 -3.44 3.98 16.10
N CYS A 211 -3.95 4.26 14.89
CA CYS A 211 -5.06 3.49 14.33
C CYS A 211 -4.60 2.07 13.93
N VAL A 212 -5.41 1.05 14.21
CA VAL A 212 -5.14 -0.33 13.74
C VAL A 212 -5.02 -0.41 12.22
N HIS A 213 -5.72 0.46 11.48
CA HIS A 213 -5.66 0.51 10.02
C HIS A 213 -4.41 1.21 9.48
N ALA A 214 -3.59 1.84 10.32
CA ALA A 214 -2.43 2.60 9.85
C ALA A 214 -1.48 1.72 9.00
N ASN A 215 -1.23 0.47 9.41
CA ASN A 215 -0.37 -0.46 8.67
C ASN A 215 -0.97 -0.84 7.30
N MET A 216 -2.27 -1.12 7.26
CA MET A 216 -2.98 -1.38 6.00
C MET A 216 -2.95 -0.19 5.06
N ASP A 217 -3.04 1.02 5.61
CA ASP A 217 -2.95 2.26 4.86
C ASP A 217 -1.55 2.50 4.29
N LEU A 218 -0.49 2.19 5.04
CA LEU A 218 0.87 2.25 4.51
C LEU A 218 1.03 1.36 3.28
N TYR A 219 0.48 0.14 3.29
CA TYR A 219 0.48 -0.73 2.11
C TYR A 219 -0.39 -0.17 0.95
N LYS A 220 -1.59 0.34 1.25
CA LYS A 220 -2.46 1.03 0.28
C LYS A 220 -1.75 2.19 -0.40
N TRP A 221 -1.01 3.00 0.35
CA TRP A 221 -0.29 4.15 -0.18
C TRP A 221 0.99 3.75 -0.91
N ALA A 222 1.72 2.76 -0.41
CA ALA A 222 2.89 2.19 -1.07
C ALA A 222 2.56 1.60 -2.44
N SER A 223 1.50 0.79 -2.53
CA SER A 223 1.02 0.22 -3.80
C SER A 223 0.64 1.28 -4.84
N LYS A 224 0.07 2.42 -4.38
CA LYS A 224 -0.21 3.57 -5.25
C LYS A 224 1.07 4.31 -5.62
N ALA A 225 2.08 4.35 -4.77
CA ALA A 225 3.34 5.02 -5.07
C ALA A 225 4.30 4.19 -5.95
N MET A 226 3.93 2.98 -6.34
CA MET A 226 4.73 2.16 -7.24
C MET A 226 4.76 2.71 -8.67
N PRO A 227 5.90 2.60 -9.36
CA PRO A 227 7.13 1.92 -8.90
C PRO A 227 8.15 2.81 -8.18
N TRP A 228 7.86 4.10 -8.02
CA TRP A 228 8.87 5.11 -7.61
C TRP A 228 9.44 4.92 -6.20
N ILE A 229 8.70 4.29 -5.30
CA ILE A 229 9.19 3.99 -3.93
C ILE A 229 10.04 2.72 -3.84
N GLY A 230 10.12 1.94 -4.93
CA GLY A 230 10.82 0.65 -4.95
C GLY A 230 10.02 -0.50 -4.32
N SER A 231 10.31 -1.72 -4.77
CA SER A 231 9.57 -2.91 -4.32
C SER A 231 9.90 -3.34 -2.89
N ASP A 232 11.09 -2.99 -2.37
CA ASP A 232 11.51 -3.37 -1.02
C ASP A 232 10.63 -2.72 0.06
N LEU A 233 10.34 -1.41 -0.08
CA LEU A 233 9.43 -0.72 0.83
C LEU A 233 7.97 -1.21 0.67
N LEU A 234 7.56 -1.52 -0.56
CA LEU A 234 6.21 -2.07 -0.81
C LEU A 234 5.99 -3.38 -0.05
N ILE A 235 6.93 -4.32 -0.13
CA ILE A 235 6.79 -5.63 0.51
C ILE A 235 6.90 -5.53 2.04
N GLU A 236 7.69 -4.59 2.57
CA GLU A 236 7.71 -4.28 4.01
C GLU A 236 6.35 -3.77 4.49
N CYS A 237 5.74 -2.81 3.79
CA CYS A 237 4.39 -2.35 4.12
C CYS A 237 3.35 -3.47 4.01
N PHE A 238 3.46 -4.34 3.00
CA PHE A 238 2.58 -5.50 2.84
C PHE A 238 2.68 -6.45 4.04
N GLU A 239 3.90 -6.85 4.42
CA GLU A 239 4.12 -7.73 5.57
C GLU A 239 3.66 -7.07 6.88
N GLN A 240 3.90 -5.77 7.04
CA GLN A 240 3.42 -5.02 8.21
C GLN A 240 1.89 -4.95 8.27
N SER A 241 1.20 -4.90 7.11
CA SER A 241 -0.26 -4.93 7.06
C SER A 241 -0.87 -6.28 7.47
N LEU A 242 -0.06 -7.35 7.47
CA LEU A 242 -0.45 -8.68 7.94
C LEU A 242 -0.15 -8.90 9.44
N ALA A 243 0.62 -8.02 10.07
CA ALA A 243 1.04 -8.14 11.46
C ALA A 243 0.02 -7.60 12.48
N LEU A 244 -1.26 -7.52 12.10
CA LEU A 244 -2.37 -7.02 12.93
C LEU A 244 -2.89 -8.06 13.92
#